data_AF-A0A1W2BK66-F1
#
_entry.id   AF-A0A1W2BK66-F1
#
_cell.length_a   1.000
_cell.length_b   1.000
_cell.length_c   1.000
_cell.angle_alpha   90.00
_cell.angle_beta   90.00
_cell.angle_gamma   90.00
#
_symmetry.space_group_name_H-M   'P 1'
#
loop_
_entity.id
_entity.type
_entity.pdbx_description
1 polymer ?
#
loop_
_entity_poly.entity_id
_entity_poly.type
_entity_poly.pdbx_seq_one_letter_code
_entity_poly.pdbx_strand_id
1 'polypeptide(L)'
;MRRIHWYLLGGGLLLGLVNVTANYGLFPGAVYISKLVGNSWGWLAASFLAAWGGASWPSATKRSLFTLLPAIAAYYLFDYILAEQVTGTGSSKSPAIVIFWTIAALVVSAAIGGLTRLVRRRTWISVPAAAALPAFVSYGAFDAYGFLSQDPWMDPELLQVTRILWPVAAGVAFAVAVIRIVALTSRTAAHRPGEHASGAARLDCDLSK
;
A
#
# COMPACT_ATOMS: atom_id res chain seq x y z
N MET A 1 3.35 -23.18 7.89
CA MET A 1 3.90 -22.19 6.94
C MET A 1 3.45 -22.37 5.48
N ARG A 2 3.12 -23.56 4.95
CA ARG A 2 2.73 -23.73 3.52
C ARG A 2 1.38 -23.09 3.14
N ARG A 3 0.36 -23.13 4.00
CA ARG A 3 -1.00 -22.63 3.66
C ARG A 3 -1.08 -21.13 3.36
N ILE A 4 -0.32 -20.28 4.06
CA ILE A 4 -0.37 -18.83 3.83
C ILE A 4 0.16 -18.43 2.44
N HIS A 5 1.16 -19.16 1.93
CA HIS A 5 1.69 -18.91 0.59
C HIS A 5 0.65 -19.22 -0.49
N TRP A 6 -0.18 -20.25 -0.29
CA TRP A 6 -1.29 -20.57 -1.20
C TRP A 6 -2.36 -19.49 -1.21
N TYR A 7 -2.71 -18.92 -0.05
CA TYR A 7 -3.65 -17.79 -0.01
C TYR A 7 -3.09 -16.54 -0.67
N LEU A 8 -1.80 -16.25 -0.50
CA LEU A 8 -1.16 -15.10 -1.14
C LEU A 8 -1.06 -15.30 -2.66
N LEU A 9 -0.71 -16.51 -3.10
CA LEU A 9 -0.66 -16.87 -4.51
C LEU A 9 -2.05 -16.77 -5.14
N GLY A 10 -3.05 -17.39 -4.51
CA GLY A 10 -4.44 -17.31 -4.98
C GLY A 10 -4.97 -15.87 -4.99
N GLY A 11 -4.69 -15.09 -3.94
CA GLY A 11 -5.05 -13.68 -3.87
C GLY A 11 -4.35 -12.84 -4.95
N GLY A 12 -3.08 -13.13 -5.24
CA GLY A 12 -2.34 -12.51 -6.34
C GLY A 12 -2.95 -12.85 -7.70
N LEU A 13 -3.22 -14.13 -7.98
CA LEU A 13 -3.90 -14.54 -9.22
C LEU A 13 -5.24 -13.83 -9.38
N LEU A 14 -6.06 -13.79 -8.32
CA LEU A 14 -7.34 -13.08 -8.32
C LEU A 14 -7.18 -11.58 -8.58
N LEU A 15 -6.18 -10.92 -7.98
CA LEU A 15 -5.90 -9.51 -8.24
C LEU A 15 -5.58 -9.26 -9.72
N GLY A 16 -4.72 -10.09 -10.32
CA GLY A 16 -4.38 -10.00 -11.74
C GLY A 16 -5.59 -10.23 -12.65
N LEU A 17 -6.42 -11.22 -12.32
CA LEU A 17 -7.67 -11.53 -13.02
C LEU A 17 -8.70 -10.40 -12.91
N VAL A 18 -8.90 -9.83 -11.72
CA VAL A 18 -9.79 -8.68 -11.54
C VAL A 18 -9.28 -7.50 -12.35
N ASN A 19 -7.96 -7.26 -12.37
CA ASN A 19 -7.42 -6.14 -13.13
C ASN A 19 -7.65 -6.29 -14.64
N VAL A 20 -7.30 -7.45 -15.21
CA VAL A 20 -7.45 -7.66 -16.65
C VAL A 20 -8.93 -7.66 -17.05
N THR A 21 -9.81 -8.33 -16.29
CA THR A 21 -11.25 -8.33 -16.58
C THR A 21 -11.87 -6.94 -16.46
N ALA A 22 -11.38 -6.12 -15.52
CA ALA A 22 -11.76 -4.71 -15.41
C ALA A 22 -11.31 -3.90 -16.63
N ASN A 23 -10.09 -4.12 -17.13
CA ASN A 23 -9.55 -3.44 -18.31
C ASN A 23 -10.35 -3.74 -19.58
N TYR A 24 -10.92 -4.94 -19.71
CA TYR A 24 -11.79 -5.32 -20.83
C TYR A 24 -13.28 -5.00 -20.58
N GLY A 25 -13.63 -4.35 -19.48
CA GLY A 25 -15.02 -3.93 -19.23
C GLY A 25 -16.00 -5.08 -18.96
N LEU A 26 -15.52 -6.24 -18.48
CA LEU A 26 -16.28 -7.49 -18.47
C LEU A 26 -17.34 -7.60 -17.36
N PHE A 27 -17.51 -6.58 -16.51
CA PHE A 27 -18.51 -6.58 -15.44
C PHE A 27 -18.95 -5.16 -15.05
N PRO A 28 -20.12 -4.97 -14.41
CA PRO A 28 -20.59 -3.65 -13.97
C PRO A 28 -19.59 -2.96 -13.03
N GLY A 29 -19.21 -1.73 -13.34
CA GLY A 29 -18.21 -0.98 -12.57
C GLY A 29 -16.75 -1.27 -12.95
N ALA A 30 -16.49 -2.15 -13.91
CA ALA A 30 -15.16 -2.46 -14.43
C ALA A 30 -14.35 -1.22 -14.85
N VAL A 31 -15.02 -0.21 -15.41
CA VAL A 31 -14.37 1.07 -15.78
C VAL A 31 -13.74 1.74 -14.56
N TYR A 32 -14.42 1.81 -13.42
CA TYR A 32 -13.85 2.41 -12.21
C TYR A 32 -12.78 1.52 -11.56
N ILE A 33 -12.98 0.20 -11.55
CA ILE A 33 -11.99 -0.75 -11.01
C ILE A 33 -10.71 -0.72 -11.84
N SER A 34 -10.79 -0.62 -13.17
CA SER A 34 -9.61 -0.50 -14.03
C SER A 34 -8.83 0.78 -13.79
N LYS A 35 -9.45 1.87 -13.29
CA LYS A 35 -8.70 3.08 -12.92
C LYS A 35 -7.97 2.93 -11.59
N LEU A 36 -8.52 2.15 -10.66
CA LEU A 36 -7.92 1.89 -9.35
C LEU A 36 -6.83 0.81 -9.39
N VAL A 37 -7.11 -0.28 -10.11
CA VAL A 37 -6.23 -1.44 -10.22
C VAL A 37 -5.38 -1.36 -11.48
N GLY A 38 -5.81 -0.70 -12.56
CA GLY A 38 -4.96 -0.50 -13.73
C GLY A 38 -3.84 0.53 -13.47
N ASN A 39 -3.99 1.37 -12.46
CA ASN A 39 -2.91 2.16 -11.88
C ASN A 39 -2.15 1.39 -10.79
N SER A 40 -0.92 1.81 -10.50
CA SER A 40 -0.07 1.15 -9.51
C SER A 40 -0.64 1.12 -8.08
N TRP A 41 -1.63 1.97 -7.76
CA TRP A 41 -2.18 2.13 -6.41
C TRP A 41 -2.78 0.84 -5.83
N GLY A 42 -3.66 0.16 -6.58
CA GLY A 42 -4.30 -1.08 -6.13
C GLY A 42 -3.29 -2.20 -5.87
N TRP A 43 -2.29 -2.32 -6.74
CA TRP A 43 -1.20 -3.30 -6.62
C TRP A 43 -0.35 -3.06 -5.37
N LEU A 44 0.02 -1.80 -5.13
CA LEU A 44 0.81 -1.41 -3.97
C LEU A 44 0.04 -1.64 -2.67
N ALA A 45 -1.25 -1.32 -2.63
CA ALA A 45 -2.12 -1.55 -1.47
C ALA A 45 -2.25 -3.05 -1.15
N ALA A 46 -2.58 -3.88 -2.14
CA ALA A 46 -2.69 -5.33 -1.95
C ALA A 46 -1.36 -5.94 -1.48
N SER A 47 -0.26 -5.51 -2.08
CA SER A 47 1.08 -5.95 -1.72
C SER A 47 1.47 -5.57 -0.29
N PHE A 48 1.16 -4.33 0.13
CA PHE A 48 1.42 -3.87 1.49
C PHE A 48 0.60 -4.64 2.52
N LEU A 49 -0.68 -4.90 2.25
CA LEU A 49 -1.54 -5.72 3.10
C LEU A 49 -1.01 -7.16 3.22
N ALA A 50 -0.56 -7.76 2.12
CA ALA A 50 0.06 -9.08 2.13
C ALA A 50 1.34 -9.11 2.98
N ALA A 51 2.20 -8.09 2.82
CA ALA A 51 3.44 -7.92 3.57
C ALA A 51 3.22 -7.69 5.06
N TRP A 52 2.10 -7.08 5.45
CA TRP A 52 1.77 -6.77 6.84
C TRP A 52 1.85 -7.98 7.78
N GLY A 53 1.47 -9.17 7.29
CA GLY A 53 1.57 -10.41 8.07
C GLY A 53 2.99 -10.97 8.23
N GLY A 54 4.02 -10.32 7.69
CA GLY A 54 5.42 -10.72 7.80
C GLY A 54 6.08 -10.23 9.10
N ALA A 55 6.68 -11.14 9.86
CA ALA A 55 7.33 -10.81 11.14
C ALA A 55 8.72 -10.15 10.98
N SER A 56 9.37 -10.37 9.84
CA SER A 56 10.71 -9.88 9.52
C SER A 56 10.74 -9.25 8.13
N TRP A 57 11.81 -8.52 7.80
CA TRP A 57 11.99 -7.94 6.47
C TRP A 57 11.93 -9.01 5.37
N PRO A 58 12.69 -10.13 5.42
CA PRO A 58 12.58 -11.19 4.43
C PRO A 58 11.18 -11.83 4.36
N SER A 59 10.50 -11.96 5.51
CA SER A 59 9.14 -12.52 5.54
C SER A 59 8.12 -11.59 4.89
N ALA A 60 8.17 -10.29 5.17
CA ALA A 60 7.29 -9.29 4.56
C ALA A 60 7.56 -9.17 3.04
N THR A 61 8.83 -9.11 2.64
CA THR A 61 9.25 -9.10 1.22
C THR A 61 8.75 -10.34 0.48
N LYS A 62 8.93 -11.54 1.06
CA LYS A 62 8.40 -12.78 0.44
C LYS A 62 6.89 -12.71 0.27
N ARG A 63 6.14 -12.29 1.29
CA ARG A 63 4.67 -12.22 1.20
C ARG A 63 4.18 -11.23 0.14
N SER A 64 4.87 -10.09 0.01
CA SER A 64 4.67 -9.14 -1.09
C SER A 64 4.90 -9.80 -2.45
N LEU A 65 6.02 -10.50 -2.63
CA LEU A 65 6.34 -11.20 -3.88
C LEU A 65 5.34 -12.30 -4.24
N PHE A 66 4.92 -13.11 -3.26
CA PHE A 66 3.91 -14.15 -3.44
C PHE A 66 2.53 -13.59 -3.80
N THR A 67 2.34 -12.26 -3.74
CA THR A 67 1.12 -11.59 -4.18
C THR A 67 1.34 -10.92 -5.54
N LEU A 68 2.40 -10.12 -5.69
CA LEU A 68 2.64 -9.34 -6.91
C LEU A 68 3.03 -10.19 -8.12
N LEU A 69 3.92 -11.18 -7.95
CA LEU A 69 4.40 -11.96 -9.10
C LEU A 69 3.27 -12.79 -9.74
N PRO A 70 2.43 -13.52 -8.97
CA PRO A 70 1.29 -14.21 -9.56
C PRO A 70 0.26 -13.24 -10.16
N ALA A 71 0.06 -12.07 -9.56
CA ALA A 71 -0.83 -11.06 -10.10
C ALA A 71 -0.35 -10.52 -11.46
N ILE A 72 0.95 -10.24 -11.60
CA ILE A 72 1.55 -9.80 -12.87
C ILE A 72 1.43 -10.91 -13.91
N ALA A 73 1.75 -12.15 -13.53
CA ALA A 73 1.64 -13.30 -14.43
C ALA A 73 0.21 -13.51 -14.92
N ALA A 74 -0.77 -13.49 -14.01
CA ALA A 74 -2.18 -13.61 -14.36
C ALA A 74 -2.63 -12.46 -15.26
N TYR A 75 -2.30 -11.22 -14.92
CA TYR A 75 -2.68 -10.06 -15.73
C TYR A 75 -2.18 -10.18 -17.17
N TYR A 76 -0.88 -10.43 -17.38
CA TYR A 76 -0.32 -10.49 -18.73
C TYR A 76 -0.72 -11.74 -19.51
N LEU A 77 -0.84 -12.89 -18.85
CA LEU A 77 -1.30 -14.12 -19.51
C LEU A 77 -2.73 -13.97 -20.02
N PHE A 78 -3.62 -13.43 -19.19
CA PHE A 78 -5.01 -13.24 -19.58
C PHE A 78 -5.20 -12.05 -20.51
N ASP A 79 -4.36 -11.02 -20.43
CA ASP A 79 -4.37 -9.93 -21.42
C ASP A 79 -4.02 -10.46 -22.82
N TYR A 80 -3.04 -11.38 -22.91
CA TYR A 80 -2.70 -12.04 -24.16
C TYR A 80 -3.90 -12.80 -24.76
N ILE A 81 -4.62 -13.57 -23.93
CA ILE A 81 -5.77 -14.36 -24.36
C ILE A 81 -6.97 -13.46 -24.71
N LEU A 82 -7.27 -12.46 -23.88
CA LEU A 82 -8.45 -11.63 -24.01
C LEU A 82 -8.30 -10.55 -25.09
N ALA A 83 -7.09 -10.04 -25.34
CA ALA A 83 -6.85 -9.08 -26.42
C ALA A 83 -7.35 -9.65 -27.74
N GLU A 84 -6.95 -10.88 -28.05
CA GLU A 84 -7.31 -11.58 -29.28
C GLU A 84 -8.83 -11.84 -29.34
N GLN A 85 -9.43 -12.29 -28.24
CA GLN A 85 -10.85 -12.64 -28.18
C GLN A 85 -11.81 -11.45 -28.20
N VAL A 86 -11.45 -10.34 -27.55
CA VAL A 86 -12.35 -9.19 -27.35
C VAL A 86 -12.13 -8.12 -28.42
N THR A 87 -10.88 -7.87 -28.81
CA THR A 87 -10.54 -6.77 -29.74
C THR A 87 -10.21 -7.25 -31.15
N GLY A 88 -10.02 -8.56 -31.36
CA GLY A 88 -9.55 -9.11 -32.63
C GLY A 88 -8.11 -8.71 -32.97
N THR A 89 -7.40 -8.07 -32.03
CA THR A 89 -5.98 -7.70 -32.16
C THR A 89 -5.16 -8.53 -31.19
N GLY A 90 -3.98 -9.01 -31.62
CA GLY A 90 -3.04 -9.66 -30.71
C GLY A 90 -2.60 -8.68 -29.61
N SER A 91 -2.28 -9.17 -28.42
CA SER A 91 -1.84 -8.28 -27.33
C SER A 91 -0.63 -7.46 -27.77
N SER A 92 -0.71 -6.15 -27.57
CA SER A 92 0.38 -5.20 -27.86
C SER A 92 1.52 -5.25 -26.84
N LYS A 93 1.44 -6.14 -25.83
CA LYS A 93 2.39 -6.19 -24.71
C LYS A 93 3.59 -7.09 -25.04
N SER A 94 4.74 -6.46 -25.26
CA SER A 94 6.03 -7.13 -25.46
C SER A 94 6.48 -7.91 -24.21
N PRO A 95 7.22 -9.03 -24.35
CA PRO A 95 7.90 -9.70 -23.23
C PRO A 95 8.75 -8.75 -22.38
N ALA A 96 9.30 -7.68 -22.98
CA ALA A 96 10.06 -6.65 -22.28
C ALA A 96 9.25 -5.95 -21.18
N ILE A 97 7.94 -5.72 -21.40
CA ILE A 97 7.09 -5.08 -20.39
C ILE A 97 6.85 -6.00 -19.20
N VAL A 98 6.72 -7.31 -19.44
CA VAL A 98 6.57 -8.32 -18.37
C VAL A 98 7.83 -8.38 -17.51
N ILE A 99 9.00 -8.34 -18.13
CA ILE A 99 10.31 -8.29 -17.45
C ILE A 99 10.40 -7.01 -16.59
N PHE A 100 10.07 -5.85 -17.17
CA PHE A 100 10.06 -4.58 -16.45
C PHE A 100 9.21 -4.65 -15.17
N TRP A 101 7.96 -5.10 -15.28
CA TRP A 101 7.05 -5.20 -14.12
C TRP A 101 7.49 -6.25 -13.11
N THR A 102 8.13 -7.33 -13.56
CA THR A 102 8.72 -8.35 -12.68
C THR A 102 9.85 -7.74 -11.84
N ILE A 103 10.75 -6.99 -12.47
CA ILE A 103 11.84 -6.29 -11.77
C ILE A 103 11.28 -5.23 -10.82
N ALA A 104 10.30 -4.43 -11.28
CA ALA A 104 9.62 -3.45 -10.44
C ALA A 104 8.99 -4.11 -9.21
N ALA A 105 8.35 -5.27 -9.36
CA ALA A 105 7.78 -6.02 -8.25
C ALA A 105 8.84 -6.50 -7.24
N LEU A 106 10.04 -6.88 -7.69
CA LEU A 106 11.16 -7.22 -6.80
C LEU A 106 11.56 -6.01 -5.94
N VAL A 107 11.80 -4.87 -6.58
CA VAL A 107 12.23 -3.63 -5.91
C VAL A 107 11.16 -3.13 -4.95
N VAL A 108 9.92 -3.03 -5.42
CA VAL A 108 8.76 -2.59 -4.62
C VAL A 108 8.54 -3.53 -3.43
N SER A 109 8.67 -4.84 -3.62
CA SER A 109 8.51 -5.80 -2.52
C SER A 109 9.57 -5.63 -1.43
N ALA A 110 10.81 -5.35 -1.81
CA ALA A 110 11.87 -5.07 -0.85
C ALA A 110 11.60 -3.77 -0.08
N ALA A 111 11.12 -2.73 -0.77
CA ALA A 111 10.73 -1.45 -0.17
C ALA A 111 9.55 -1.60 0.79
N ILE A 112 8.47 -2.28 0.38
CA ILE A 112 7.29 -2.58 1.20
C ILE A 112 7.68 -3.41 2.43
N GLY A 113 8.55 -4.41 2.27
CA GLY A 113 9.10 -5.16 3.39
C GLY A 113 9.83 -4.25 4.38
N GLY A 114 10.61 -3.29 3.86
CA GLY A 114 11.35 -2.31 4.65
C GLY A 114 10.40 -1.40 5.43
N LEU A 115 9.41 -0.83 4.74
CA LEU A 115 8.34 -0.01 5.34
C LEU A 115 7.62 -0.77 6.44
N THR A 116 7.19 -2.02 6.19
CA THR A 116 6.51 -2.85 7.18
C THR A 116 7.36 -3.04 8.44
N ARG A 117 8.67 -3.24 8.28
CA ARG A 117 9.61 -3.34 9.40
C ARG A 117 9.72 -2.01 10.16
N LEU A 118 9.79 -0.88 9.46
CA LEU A 118 9.87 0.45 10.08
C LEU A 118 8.58 0.79 10.83
N VAL A 119 7.41 0.47 10.28
CA VAL A 119 6.11 0.66 10.93
C VAL A 119 5.97 -0.14 12.24
N ARG A 120 6.63 -1.30 12.30
CA ARG A 120 6.69 -2.14 13.51
C ARG A 120 7.67 -1.63 14.56
N ARG A 121 8.60 -0.74 14.21
CA ARG A 121 9.49 -0.12 15.21
C ARG A 121 8.67 0.79 16.12
N ARG A 122 9.07 0.84 17.38
CA ARG A 122 8.45 1.71 18.40
C ARG A 122 9.22 3.02 18.52
N THR A 123 9.49 3.66 17.40
CA THR A 123 10.23 4.91 17.33
C THR A 123 9.54 5.89 16.39
N TRP A 124 9.95 7.16 16.43
CA TRP A 124 9.38 8.21 15.58
C TRP A 124 9.43 7.90 14.07
N ILE A 125 10.36 7.06 13.61
CA ILE A 125 10.43 6.63 12.21
C ILE A 125 9.19 5.82 11.75
N SER A 126 8.44 5.24 12.69
CA SER A 126 7.22 4.50 12.38
C SER A 126 6.08 5.40 11.91
N VAL A 127 6.11 6.69 12.24
CA VAL A 127 5.10 7.68 11.81
C VAL A 127 5.18 7.89 10.29
N PRO A 128 6.29 8.37 9.71
CA PRO A 128 6.39 8.53 8.27
C PRO A 128 6.31 7.19 7.54
N ALA A 129 6.82 6.09 8.10
CA ALA A 129 6.72 4.78 7.48
C ALA A 129 5.26 4.29 7.36
N ALA A 130 4.40 4.60 8.33
CA ALA A 130 3.00 4.19 8.31
C ALA A 130 2.15 5.05 7.37
N ALA A 131 2.53 6.32 7.22
CA ALA A 131 1.88 7.25 6.29
C ALA A 131 2.40 7.13 4.84
N ALA A 132 3.57 6.50 4.61
CA ALA A 132 4.26 6.50 3.33
C ALA A 132 3.39 6.00 2.16
N LEU A 133 2.74 4.85 2.30
CA LEU A 133 1.91 4.29 1.24
C LEU A 133 0.66 5.14 0.93
N PRO A 134 -0.21 5.49 1.91
CA PRO A 134 -1.35 6.34 1.61
C PRO A 134 -0.93 7.74 1.12
N ALA A 135 0.19 8.28 1.60
CA ALA A 135 0.73 9.54 1.06
C ALA A 135 1.19 9.40 -0.39
N PHE A 136 1.85 8.29 -0.76
CA PHE A 136 2.21 8.01 -2.15
C PHE A 136 0.99 7.88 -3.05
N VAL A 137 -0.03 7.15 -2.62
CA VAL A 137 -1.30 7.02 -3.36
C VAL A 137 -1.98 8.38 -3.51
N SER A 138 -2.01 9.19 -2.45
CA SER A 138 -2.54 10.55 -2.47
C SER A 138 -1.81 11.42 -3.49
N TYR A 139 -0.47 11.42 -3.46
CA TYR A 139 0.34 12.20 -4.38
C TYR A 139 0.13 11.75 -5.82
N GLY A 140 0.19 10.44 -6.11
CA GLY A 140 -0.03 9.93 -7.46
C GLY A 140 -1.44 10.23 -8.00
N ALA A 141 -2.46 10.17 -7.15
CA ALA A 141 -3.82 10.54 -7.54
C ALA A 141 -3.99 12.05 -7.76
N PHE A 142 -3.31 12.88 -6.97
CA PHE A 142 -3.31 14.35 -7.15
C PHE A 142 -2.58 14.75 -8.43
N ASP A 143 -1.41 14.17 -8.70
CA ASP A 143 -0.63 14.41 -9.91
C ASP A 143 -1.41 14.01 -11.17
N ALA A 144 -2.00 12.80 -11.13
CA ALA A 144 -2.91 12.36 -12.18
C ALA A 144 -4.08 13.34 -12.32
N TYR A 145 -4.77 13.73 -11.25
CA TYR A 145 -5.87 14.71 -11.32
C TYR A 145 -5.44 16.04 -11.95
N GLY A 146 -4.25 16.54 -11.62
CA GLY A 146 -3.71 17.78 -12.15
C GLY A 146 -3.50 17.72 -13.66
N PHE A 147 -2.79 16.69 -14.14
CA PHE A 147 -2.64 16.41 -15.58
C PHE A 147 -4.01 16.26 -16.25
N LEU A 148 -4.91 15.56 -15.57
CA LEU A 148 -6.20 15.19 -16.10
C LEU A 148 -7.14 16.42 -16.24
N SER A 149 -7.14 17.32 -15.27
CA SER A 149 -8.00 18.52 -15.31
C SER A 149 -7.73 19.49 -16.46
N GLN A 150 -6.61 19.33 -17.18
CA GLN A 150 -6.13 20.26 -18.20
C GLN A 150 -6.42 19.82 -19.65
N ASP A 151 -6.83 18.57 -19.89
CA ASP A 151 -7.05 18.04 -21.24
C ASP A 151 -8.55 17.76 -21.52
N PRO A 152 -9.16 18.38 -22.56
CA PRO A 152 -10.57 18.19 -22.93
C PRO A 152 -10.95 16.78 -23.43
N TRP A 153 -9.98 15.97 -23.87
CA TRP A 153 -10.24 14.65 -24.48
C TRP A 153 -10.12 13.48 -23.51
N MET A 154 -10.24 13.80 -22.24
CA MET A 154 -9.92 12.91 -21.16
C MET A 154 -10.90 11.77 -20.90
N ASP A 155 -10.37 10.66 -20.40
CA ASP A 155 -11.01 9.63 -19.58
C ASP A 155 -11.74 10.22 -18.35
N PRO A 156 -13.07 10.48 -18.44
CA PRO A 156 -13.80 11.17 -17.40
C PRO A 156 -13.92 10.33 -16.11
N GLU A 157 -13.84 9.00 -16.21
CA GLU A 157 -13.90 8.11 -15.06
C GLU A 157 -12.61 8.14 -14.26
N LEU A 158 -11.44 8.19 -14.91
CA LEU A 158 -10.17 8.37 -14.21
C LEU A 158 -10.12 9.73 -13.49
N LEU A 159 -10.66 10.79 -14.10
CA LEU A 159 -10.78 12.09 -13.47
C LEU A 159 -11.67 12.02 -12.20
N GLN A 160 -12.80 11.32 -12.26
CA GLN A 160 -13.67 11.11 -11.09
C GLN A 160 -12.95 10.32 -9.99
N VAL A 161 -12.28 9.22 -10.34
CA VAL A 161 -11.56 8.37 -9.39
C VAL A 161 -10.44 9.16 -8.71
N THR A 162 -9.63 9.88 -9.47
CA THR A 162 -8.51 10.67 -8.93
C THR A 162 -9.01 11.80 -8.03
N ARG A 163 -10.07 12.51 -8.43
CA ARG A 163 -10.71 13.57 -7.63
C ARG A 163 -11.13 13.12 -6.24
N ILE A 164 -11.62 11.88 -6.11
CA ILE A 164 -12.05 11.31 -4.82
C ILE A 164 -10.88 10.66 -4.08
N LEU A 165 -9.99 9.97 -4.80
CA LEU A 165 -8.94 9.17 -4.20
C LEU A 165 -7.88 10.02 -3.51
N TRP A 166 -7.45 11.13 -4.11
CA TRP A 166 -6.37 11.94 -3.54
C TRP A 166 -6.72 12.51 -2.15
N PRO A 167 -7.90 13.11 -1.88
CA PRO A 167 -8.21 13.64 -0.55
C PRO A 167 -8.45 12.52 0.47
N VAL A 168 -9.05 11.40 0.04
CA VAL A 168 -9.28 10.25 0.91
C VAL A 168 -7.96 9.64 1.36
N ALA A 169 -7.04 9.40 0.42
CA ALA A 169 -5.72 8.86 0.72
C ALA A 169 -4.89 9.81 1.60
N ALA A 170 -4.99 11.13 1.39
CA ALA A 170 -4.38 12.14 2.27
C ALA A 170 -4.93 12.06 3.70
N GLY A 171 -6.26 11.96 3.84
CA GLY A 171 -6.93 11.81 5.13
C GLY A 171 -6.50 10.54 5.87
N VAL A 172 -6.36 9.41 5.16
CA VAL A 172 -5.83 8.16 5.73
C VAL A 172 -4.38 8.32 6.16
N ALA A 173 -3.52 8.96 5.35
CA ALA A 173 -2.14 9.21 5.70
C ALA A 173 -2.01 10.04 6.99
N PHE A 174 -2.80 11.11 7.10
CA PHE A 174 -2.86 11.95 8.29
C PHE A 174 -3.35 11.17 9.51
N ALA A 175 -4.48 10.45 9.39
CA ALA A 175 -5.05 9.69 10.49
C ALA A 175 -4.07 8.63 11.03
N VAL A 176 -3.41 7.88 10.14
CA VAL A 176 -2.40 6.88 10.53
C VAL A 176 -1.21 7.54 11.22
N ALA A 177 -0.75 8.70 10.75
CA ALA A 177 0.32 9.45 11.41
C ALA A 177 -0.08 9.87 12.83
N VAL A 178 -1.27 10.48 13.00
CA VAL A 178 -1.79 10.90 14.32
C VAL A 178 -1.92 9.72 15.27
N ILE A 179 -2.51 8.60 14.83
CA ILE A 179 -2.64 7.38 15.64
C ILE A 179 -1.27 6.92 16.14
N ARG A 180 -0.24 6.97 15.28
CA ARG A 180 1.13 6.59 15.67
C ARG A 180 1.77 7.56 16.65
N ILE A 181 1.58 8.86 16.46
CA ILE A 181 2.08 9.90 17.38
C ILE A 181 1.45 9.72 18.76
N VAL A 182 0.12 9.52 18.83
CA VAL A 182 -0.59 9.26 20.08
C VAL A 182 -0.06 7.99 20.75
N ALA A 183 0.06 6.88 20.00
CA ALA A 183 0.59 5.63 20.56
C ALA A 183 2.02 5.73 21.11
N LEU A 184 2.87 6.58 20.52
CA LEU A 184 4.23 6.84 21.00
C LEU A 184 4.22 7.72 22.26
N THR A 185 3.39 8.77 22.29
CA THR A 185 3.36 9.76 23.38
C THR A 185 2.67 9.23 24.64
N SER A 186 1.56 8.48 24.51
CA SER A 186 0.83 7.90 25.66
C SER A 186 1.68 6.93 26.49
N ARG A 187 2.69 6.29 25.88
CA ARG A 187 3.59 5.37 26.59
C ARG A 187 4.70 6.07 27.35
N THR A 188 5.20 7.17 26.83
CA THR A 188 6.19 8.01 27.53
C THR A 188 5.59 8.58 28.82
N ALA A 189 4.30 8.96 28.79
CA ALA A 189 3.57 9.40 29.97
C ALA A 189 3.41 8.28 31.02
N ALA A 190 3.13 7.04 30.58
CA ALA A 190 2.98 5.89 31.48
C ALA A 190 4.29 5.46 32.19
N HIS A 191 5.46 5.84 31.69
CA HIS A 191 6.76 5.56 32.33
C HIS A 191 7.24 6.64 33.31
N ARG A 192 6.50 7.74 33.51
CA ARG A 192 6.78 8.77 34.54
C ARG A 192 5.89 8.78 35.80
N PRO A 193 5.43 7.67 36.42
CA PRO A 193 4.57 7.77 37.62
C PRO A 193 5.30 8.04 38.96
N GLY A 194 6.61 8.33 38.99
CA GLY A 194 7.39 8.23 40.25
C GLY A 194 8.15 9.47 40.75
N GLU A 195 8.42 10.48 39.94
CA GLU A 195 9.39 11.53 40.35
C GLU A 195 8.81 12.64 41.26
N HIS A 196 7.49 12.76 41.38
CA HIS A 196 6.88 13.81 42.21
C HIS A 196 6.46 13.36 43.63
N ALA A 197 6.47 12.05 43.93
CA ALA A 197 6.12 11.56 45.27
C ALA A 197 7.32 11.43 46.24
N SER A 198 8.56 11.44 45.72
CA SER A 198 9.79 11.25 46.53
C SER A 198 10.38 12.57 47.08
N GLY A 199 10.05 13.72 46.46
CA GLY A 199 10.58 15.02 46.88
C GLY A 199 9.94 15.59 48.14
N ALA A 200 8.71 15.22 48.47
CA ALA A 200 8.01 15.72 49.66
C ALA A 200 8.39 14.98 50.94
N ALA A 201 8.84 13.72 50.86
CA ALA A 201 9.18 12.92 52.04
C ALA A 201 10.61 13.18 52.58
N ARG A 202 11.44 13.93 51.84
CA ARG A 202 12.85 14.17 52.22
C ARG A 202 13.09 15.48 52.95
N LEU A 203 12.12 16.40 52.96
CA LEU A 203 12.24 17.70 53.64
C LEU A 203 11.84 17.66 55.12
N ASP A 204 11.11 16.64 55.57
CA ASP A 204 10.69 16.53 56.98
C ASP A 204 11.72 15.84 57.89
N CYS A 205 12.78 15.22 57.35
CA CYS A 205 13.80 14.54 58.15
C CYS A 205 15.04 15.39 58.51
N ASP A 206 15.19 16.58 57.93
CA ASP A 206 16.40 17.41 58.10
C ASP A 206 16.20 18.62 59.05
N LEU A 207 15.04 18.74 59.72
CA LEU A 207 14.77 19.81 60.69
C LEU A 207 14.80 19.36 62.16
N SER A 208 15.31 18.16 62.46
CA SER A 208 15.34 17.61 63.83
C SER A 208 16.73 17.23 64.37
N LYS A 209 17.81 17.84 63.88
CA LYS A 209 19.15 17.72 64.48
C LYS A 209 19.83 19.08 64.58
#